data_AF-A0A2K8YTY2-F1
#
_entry.id   AF-A0A2K8YTY2-F1
#
_cell.length_a   1.000
_cell.length_b   1.000
_cell.length_c   1.000
_cell.angle_alpha   90.00
_cell.angle_beta   90.00
_cell.angle_gamma   90.00
#
_symmetry.space_group_name_H-M   'P 1'
#
loop_
_entity.id
_entity.type
_entity.pdbx_description
1 polymer ?
#
loop_
_entity_poly.entity_id
_entity_poly.type
_entity_poly.pdbx_seq_one_letter_code
_entity_poly.pdbx_strand_id
1 'polypeptide(L)'
;MAMVHLYDNTPSTRFGIDNSVASGANARSEDRIKKPVINVNEMRQALDDLLRTNTSVEQLLIETHGGPGKIGIGVDVIDHTFVNSWFGDRGYERLFASSARILFNGCNVAEGANGWRFLEAFGTVFLKLNGGQVTGWTSGGSSNPFNGHVVHLWGDVRSVFFAPGGTILERFEQ
;
A
#
# COMPACT_ATOMS: atom_id res chain seq x y z
N MET A 1 -13.96 -12.78 3.27
CA MET A 1 -12.68 -12.09 3.06
C MET A 1 -12.98 -10.73 2.47
N ALA A 2 -12.16 -9.72 2.75
CA ALA A 2 -12.45 -8.34 2.39
C ALA A 2 -11.34 -7.74 1.52
N MET A 3 -11.75 -6.91 0.57
CA MET A 3 -10.87 -5.92 -0.05
C MET A 3 -10.89 -4.64 0.80
N VAL A 4 -9.71 -4.25 1.28
CA VAL A 4 -9.51 -2.99 2.01
C VAL A 4 -8.87 -2.00 1.06
N HIS A 5 -9.43 -0.79 1.02
CA HIS A 5 -8.87 0.33 0.28
C HIS A 5 -8.49 1.44 1.26
N LEU A 6 -7.19 1.55 1.52
CA LEU A 6 -6.62 2.64 2.29
C LEU A 6 -6.15 3.72 1.31
N TYR A 7 -6.55 4.97 1.53
CA TYR A 7 -6.16 6.05 0.64
C TYR A 7 -5.85 7.34 1.41
N ASP A 8 -4.87 8.09 0.90
CA ASP A 8 -4.55 9.41 1.42
C ASP A 8 -5.70 10.38 1.10
N ASN A 9 -6.30 10.92 2.15
CA ASN A 9 -7.41 11.87 2.08
C ASN A 9 -7.01 13.26 2.61
N THR A 10 -5.71 13.54 2.69
CA THR A 10 -5.20 14.82 3.16
C THR A 10 -5.74 15.95 2.28
N PRO A 11 -6.44 16.95 2.85
CA PRO A 11 -6.88 18.11 2.10
C PRO A 11 -5.65 18.80 1.49
N SER A 12 -5.73 19.10 0.19
CA SER A 12 -4.64 19.65 -0.63
C SER A 12 -3.80 20.70 0.11
N THR A 13 -2.70 20.27 0.73
CA THR A 13 -1.76 21.18 1.38
C THR A 13 -0.31 20.70 1.16
N ARG A 14 0.50 21.67 0.73
CA ARG A 14 1.97 21.70 0.58
C ARG A 14 2.71 20.70 -0.32
N PHE A 15 2.19 19.50 -0.62
CA PHE A 15 2.88 18.55 -1.52
C PHE A 15 2.25 18.40 -2.91
N GLY A 16 1.30 19.26 -3.28
CA GLY A 16 0.60 19.13 -4.56
C GLY A 16 -0.33 17.91 -4.60
N ILE A 17 -0.81 17.49 -3.42
CA ILE A 17 -1.86 16.48 -3.29
C ILE A 17 -3.14 17.09 -3.89
N ASP A 18 -3.33 16.86 -5.18
CA ASP A 18 -4.61 17.09 -5.84
C ASP A 18 -5.62 16.12 -5.23
N ASN A 19 -6.86 16.56 -5.01
CA ASN A 19 -7.97 15.72 -4.55
C ASN A 19 -8.17 14.47 -5.42
N SER A 20 -7.50 14.38 -6.57
CA SER A 20 -7.45 13.23 -7.47
C SER A 20 -7.25 11.87 -6.81
N VAL A 21 -6.44 11.72 -5.74
CA VAL A 21 -6.30 10.44 -5.02
C VAL A 21 -7.62 10.07 -4.33
N ALA A 22 -8.17 10.98 -3.53
CA ALA A 22 -9.46 10.76 -2.87
C ALA A 22 -10.61 10.61 -3.88
N SER A 23 -10.61 11.38 -4.97
CA SER A 23 -11.61 11.29 -6.04
C SER A 23 -11.54 9.95 -6.78
N GLY A 24 -10.33 9.50 -7.15
CA GLY A 24 -10.08 8.19 -7.75
C GLY A 24 -10.52 7.05 -6.83
N ALA A 25 -10.20 7.16 -5.55
CA ALA A 25 -10.59 6.16 -4.56
C ALA A 25 -12.10 6.06 -4.35
N ASN A 26 -12.78 7.19 -4.34
CA ASN A 26 -14.22 7.27 -4.19
C ASN A 26 -14.97 6.79 -5.45
N ALA A 27 -14.38 6.92 -6.65
CA ALA A 27 -14.96 6.44 -7.90
C ALA A 27 -14.96 4.90 -8.04
N ARG A 28 -14.23 4.17 -7.18
CA ARG A 28 -14.13 2.71 -7.24
C ARG A 28 -15.27 2.04 -6.43
N SER A 29 -15.71 0.85 -6.90
CA SER A 29 -16.87 0.06 -6.39
C SER A 29 -17.09 0.08 -4.88
N GLU A 30 -18.35 0.08 -4.45
CA GLU A 30 -18.81 0.12 -3.05
C GLU A 30 -18.51 -1.15 -2.24
N ASP A 31 -18.18 -2.28 -2.88
CA ASP A 31 -17.94 -3.58 -2.20
C ASP A 31 -16.57 -3.68 -1.50
N ARG A 32 -16.01 -2.55 -1.05
CA ARG A 32 -14.69 -2.48 -0.40
C ARG A 32 -14.77 -1.72 0.92
N ILE A 33 -13.96 -2.12 1.90
CA ILE A 33 -13.80 -1.36 3.14
C ILE A 33 -12.89 -0.16 2.85
N LYS A 34 -13.49 1.02 2.63
CA LYS A 34 -12.78 2.29 2.40
C LYS A 34 -12.28 2.85 3.73
N LYS A 35 -10.98 3.19 3.79
CA LYS A 35 -10.29 3.79 4.95
C LYS A 35 -9.55 5.05 4.51
N PRO A 36 -10.21 6.22 4.46
CA PRO A 36 -9.52 7.50 4.30
C PRO A 36 -8.60 7.72 5.49
N VAL A 37 -7.39 8.19 5.23
CA VAL A 37 -6.41 8.55 6.28
C VAL A 37 -5.71 9.84 5.89
N ILE A 38 -5.44 10.73 6.84
CA ILE A 38 -4.71 11.99 6.58
C ILE A 38 -3.31 12.04 7.20
N ASN A 39 -2.93 11.00 7.94
CA ASN A 39 -1.60 10.84 8.53
C ASN A 39 -1.36 9.37 8.90
N VAL A 40 -0.13 9.06 9.32
CA VAL A 40 0.25 7.68 9.67
C VAL A 40 -0.42 7.13 10.93
N ASN A 41 -0.85 8.01 11.87
CA ASN A 41 -1.58 7.57 13.05
C ASN A 41 -2.99 7.08 12.71
N GLU A 42 -3.67 7.74 11.77
CA GLU A 42 -4.99 7.29 11.28
C GLU A 42 -4.86 6.00 10.45
N MET A 43 -3.81 5.86 9.65
CA MET A 43 -3.48 4.59 8.99
C MET A 43 -3.31 3.46 10.01
N ARG A 44 -2.54 3.70 11.08
CA ARG A 44 -2.38 2.73 12.16
C ARG A 44 -3.72 2.40 12.83
N GLN A 45 -4.51 3.41 13.19
CA GLN A 45 -5.81 3.20 13.81
C GLN A 45 -6.76 2.39 12.91
N ALA A 46 -6.76 2.64 11.61
CA ALA A 46 -7.56 1.88 10.65
C ALA A 46 -7.15 0.40 10.61
N LEU A 47 -5.85 0.09 10.66
CA LEU A 47 -5.33 -1.28 10.74
C LEU A 47 -5.66 -1.94 12.08
N ASP A 48 -5.52 -1.21 13.19
CA ASP A 48 -5.87 -1.68 14.53
C ASP A 48 -7.36 -2.04 14.64
N ASP A 49 -8.23 -1.24 14.02
CA ASP A 49 -9.67 -1.52 13.96
C ASP A 49 -9.99 -2.78 13.14
N LEU A 50 -9.31 -2.99 12.00
CA LEU A 50 -9.45 -4.21 11.23
C LEU A 50 -9.00 -5.44 12.04
N LEU A 51 -7.94 -5.29 12.83
CA LEU A 51 -7.41 -6.37 13.66
C LEU A 51 -8.37 -6.69 14.80
N ARG A 52 -8.89 -5.67 15.48
CA ARG A 52 -9.86 -5.79 16.57
C ARG A 52 -11.17 -6.44 16.13
N THR A 53 -11.58 -6.21 14.89
CA THR A 53 -12.80 -6.79 14.30
C THR A 53 -12.57 -8.17 13.68
N ASN A 54 -11.35 -8.73 13.77
CA ASN A 54 -10.95 -9.98 13.12
C ASN A 54 -11.27 -10.00 11.61
N THR A 55 -11.10 -8.85 10.94
CA THR A 55 -11.29 -8.77 9.50
C THR A 55 -10.20 -9.56 8.79
N SER A 56 -10.60 -10.51 7.92
CA SER A 56 -9.69 -11.25 7.05
C SER A 56 -9.56 -10.55 5.70
N VAL A 57 -8.40 -9.95 5.45
CA VAL A 57 -8.07 -9.15 4.26
C VAL A 57 -7.45 -10.04 3.19
N GLU A 58 -8.11 -10.18 2.03
CA GLU A 58 -7.52 -10.84 0.86
C GLU A 58 -6.72 -9.88 -0.01
N GLN A 59 -7.09 -8.61 0.03
CA GLN A 59 -6.46 -7.57 -0.78
C GLN A 59 -6.44 -6.26 -0.03
N LEU A 60 -5.25 -5.70 0.13
CA LEU A 60 -5.04 -4.34 0.60
C LEU A 60 -4.53 -3.50 -0.57
N LEU A 61 -5.34 -2.53 -0.97
CA LEU A 61 -4.93 -1.49 -1.90
C LEU A 61 -4.57 -0.24 -1.09
N ILE A 62 -3.38 0.30 -1.33
CA ILE A 62 -2.91 1.57 -0.76
C ILE A 62 -2.78 2.57 -1.91
N GLU A 63 -3.60 3.61 -1.90
CA GLU A 63 -3.62 4.66 -2.94
C GLU A 63 -3.15 5.99 -2.37
N THR A 64 -2.05 6.51 -2.91
CA THR A 64 -1.25 7.54 -2.23
C THR A 64 -0.23 8.14 -3.19
N HIS A 65 0.39 9.27 -2.80
CA HIS A 65 1.62 9.71 -3.43
C HIS A 65 2.78 8.79 -3.09
N GLY A 66 3.78 8.77 -3.96
CA GLY A 66 4.94 7.92 -3.78
C GLY A 66 6.19 8.48 -4.42
N GLY A 67 7.29 7.80 -4.13
CA GLY A 67 8.52 7.89 -4.87
C GLY A 67 9.32 6.61 -4.63
N PRO A 68 10.56 6.52 -5.13
CA PRO A 68 11.35 5.29 -5.07
C PRO A 68 11.52 4.77 -3.64
N GLY A 69 10.89 3.63 -3.34
CA GLY A 69 10.93 2.95 -2.04
C GLY A 69 10.18 3.63 -0.90
N LYS A 70 9.18 4.47 -1.20
CA LYS A 70 8.38 5.16 -0.19
C LYS A 70 6.99 5.57 -0.67
N ILE A 71 6.08 5.74 0.27
CA ILE A 71 4.77 6.39 0.09
C ILE A 71 4.62 7.60 1.01
N GLY A 72 3.68 8.49 0.70
CA GLY A 72 3.38 9.67 1.50
C GLY A 72 1.92 9.70 1.97
N ILE A 73 1.68 9.74 3.28
CA ILE A 73 0.33 9.92 3.83
C ILE A 73 0.29 11.28 4.53
N GLY A 74 -0.33 12.26 3.88
CA GLY A 74 -0.30 13.65 4.34
C GLY A 74 1.11 14.22 4.37
N VAL A 75 1.61 14.54 5.56
CA VAL A 75 3.00 15.03 5.76
C VAL A 75 4.00 13.92 6.10
N ASP A 76 3.51 12.71 6.34
CA ASP A 76 4.32 11.59 6.77
C ASP A 76 4.89 10.84 5.55
N VAL A 77 6.17 10.46 5.64
CA VAL A 77 6.83 9.61 4.65
C VAL A 77 7.05 8.24 5.26
N ILE A 78 6.58 7.21 4.56
CA ILE A 78 6.70 5.81 4.97
C ILE A 78 7.65 5.12 3.99
N ASP A 79 8.84 4.76 4.47
CA ASP A 79 9.82 3.94 3.76
C ASP A 79 10.02 2.58 4.46
N HIS A 80 10.92 1.75 3.95
CA HIS A 80 11.20 0.42 4.55
C HIS A 80 11.66 0.48 6.03
N THR A 81 12.39 1.52 6.44
CA THR A 81 12.83 1.66 7.84
C THR A 81 11.65 2.04 8.73
N PHE A 82 10.80 2.94 8.25
CA PHE A 82 9.56 3.27 8.92
C PHE A 82 8.67 2.02 9.08
N VAL A 83 8.46 1.26 8.01
CA VAL A 83 7.60 0.06 8.04
C VAL A 83 8.05 -0.93 9.12
N ASN A 84 9.33 -1.26 9.15
CA ASN A 84 9.86 -2.21 10.14
C ASN A 84 9.74 -1.68 11.58
N SER A 85 10.01 -0.40 11.81
CA SER A 85 10.00 0.18 13.17
C SER A 85 8.60 0.49 13.70
N TRP A 86 7.70 0.94 12.84
CA TRP A 86 6.36 1.39 13.22
C TRP A 86 5.29 0.32 13.06
N PHE A 87 5.41 -0.59 12.09
CA PHE A 87 4.42 -1.64 11.89
C PHE A 87 4.92 -3.02 12.35
N GLY A 88 6.23 -3.16 12.57
CA GLY A 88 6.82 -4.35 13.17
C GLY A 88 6.22 -4.68 14.53
N ASP A 89 6.07 -5.98 14.79
CA ASP A 89 5.60 -6.56 16.07
C ASP A 89 4.21 -6.10 16.55
N ARG A 90 3.38 -5.54 15.66
CA ARG A 90 2.00 -5.15 15.97
C ARG A 90 0.96 -6.25 15.75
N GLY A 91 1.37 -7.42 15.22
CA GLY A 91 0.46 -8.52 14.94
C GLY A 91 -0.38 -8.33 13.66
N TYR A 92 -0.01 -7.38 12.80
CA TYR A 92 -0.74 -7.10 11.56
C TYR A 92 -0.68 -8.24 10.54
N GLU A 93 0.27 -9.15 10.66
CA GLU A 93 0.30 -10.39 9.88
C GLU A 93 -0.96 -11.27 10.06
N ARG A 94 -1.70 -11.07 11.16
CA ARG A 94 -2.97 -11.77 11.44
C ARG A 94 -4.15 -11.22 10.64
N LEU A 95 -4.01 -10.04 10.04
CA LEU A 95 -5.07 -9.43 9.21
C LEU A 95 -5.27 -10.16 7.90
N PHE A 96 -4.21 -10.76 7.35
CA PHE A 96 -4.19 -11.19 5.95
C PHE A 96 -4.57 -12.65 5.80
N ALA A 97 -5.43 -12.93 4.83
CA ALA A 97 -5.75 -14.29 4.40
C ALA A 97 -4.53 -14.96 3.74
N SER A 98 -4.61 -16.27 3.51
CA SER A 98 -3.61 -16.96 2.69
C SER A 98 -3.60 -16.41 1.27
N SER A 99 -2.40 -16.23 0.71
CA SER A 99 -2.19 -15.65 -0.63
C SER A 99 -2.74 -14.23 -0.80
N ALA A 100 -2.83 -13.46 0.29
CA ALA A 100 -3.31 -12.08 0.21
C ALA A 100 -2.37 -11.19 -0.61
N ARG A 101 -2.94 -10.13 -1.18
CA ARG A 101 -2.24 -9.20 -2.09
C ARG A 101 -2.21 -7.80 -1.51
N ILE A 102 -1.03 -7.21 -1.42
CA ILE A 102 -0.84 -5.79 -1.08
C ILE A 102 -0.43 -5.06 -2.36
N LEU A 103 -1.20 -4.05 -2.77
CA LEU A 103 -0.95 -3.27 -3.99
C LEU A 103 -0.74 -1.81 -3.64
N PHE A 104 0.38 -1.25 -4.08
CA PHE A 104 0.71 0.17 -3.92
C PHE A 104 0.40 0.95 -5.18
N ASN A 105 -0.74 1.64 -5.21
CA ASN A 105 -1.06 2.59 -6.27
C ASN A 105 -0.49 3.97 -5.93
N GLY A 106 0.82 4.14 -6.15
CA GLY A 106 1.53 5.40 -5.98
C GLY A 106 2.70 5.52 -6.95
N CYS A 107 3.19 6.75 -7.16
CA CYS A 107 4.27 7.01 -8.12
C CYS A 107 5.54 6.25 -7.75
N ASN A 108 6.07 5.49 -8.71
CA ASN A 108 7.39 4.84 -8.71
C ASN A 108 7.84 4.19 -7.39
N VAL A 109 6.88 3.68 -6.60
CA VAL A 109 7.14 3.11 -5.27
C VAL A 109 8.11 1.94 -5.34
N ALA A 110 8.04 1.16 -6.42
CA ALA A 110 8.88 0.00 -6.63
C ALA A 110 10.20 0.28 -7.39
N GLU A 111 10.53 1.55 -7.67
CA GLU A 111 11.73 1.89 -8.44
C GLU A 111 13.05 1.64 -7.68
N GLY A 112 14.03 1.10 -8.40
CA GLY A 112 15.40 0.91 -7.92
C GLY A 112 15.53 -0.08 -6.74
N ALA A 113 16.68 -0.03 -6.06
CA ALA A 113 16.95 -0.91 -4.92
C ALA A 113 16.09 -0.57 -3.70
N ASN A 114 15.74 0.71 -3.52
CA ASN A 114 14.87 1.15 -2.43
C ASN A 114 13.44 0.63 -2.62
N GLY A 115 12.95 0.58 -3.85
CA GLY A 115 11.65 -0.01 -4.18
C GLY A 115 11.56 -1.48 -3.77
N TRP A 116 12.56 -2.29 -4.11
CA TRP A 116 12.62 -3.69 -3.67
C TRP A 116 12.59 -3.82 -2.15
N ARG A 117 13.43 -3.07 -1.43
CA ARG A 117 13.47 -3.07 0.05
C ARG A 117 12.15 -2.67 0.67
N PHE A 118 11.44 -1.73 0.04
CA PHE A 118 10.14 -1.27 0.50
C PHE A 118 9.07 -2.36 0.39
N LEU A 119 8.95 -3.01 -0.78
CA LEU A 119 8.02 -4.13 -0.97
C LEU A 119 8.34 -5.29 -0.01
N GLU A 120 9.62 -5.56 0.20
CA GLU A 120 10.10 -6.60 1.13
C GLU A 120 9.76 -6.33 2.59
N ALA A 121 9.97 -5.09 3.05
CA ALA A 121 9.62 -4.69 4.40
C ALA A 121 8.11 -4.86 4.64
N PHE A 122 7.28 -4.44 3.69
CA PHE A 122 5.84 -4.63 3.80
C PHE A 122 5.45 -6.11 3.86
N GLY A 123 5.97 -6.96 2.98
CA GLY A 123 5.60 -8.38 3.00
C GLY A 123 6.11 -9.09 4.26
N THR A 124 7.30 -8.73 4.75
CA THR A 124 7.86 -9.30 5.98
C THR A 124 7.07 -8.90 7.22
N VAL A 125 6.45 -7.73 7.24
CA VAL A 125 5.60 -7.29 8.37
C VAL A 125 4.17 -7.82 8.24
N PHE A 126 3.55 -7.65 7.08
CA PHE A 126 2.09 -7.86 6.92
C PHE A 126 1.72 -9.25 6.41
N LEU A 127 2.63 -9.97 5.75
CA LEU A 127 2.36 -11.28 5.14
C LEU A 127 3.13 -12.42 5.82
N LYS A 128 3.81 -12.13 6.94
CA LYS A 128 4.65 -13.10 7.66
C LYS A 128 3.93 -14.39 8.02
N LEU A 129 2.67 -14.31 8.44
CA LEU A 129 1.94 -15.48 8.94
C LEU A 129 1.49 -16.40 7.81
N ASN A 130 0.88 -15.85 6.77
CA ASN A 130 0.14 -16.63 5.76
C ASN A 130 0.74 -16.55 4.34
N GLY A 131 1.84 -15.81 4.16
CA GLY A 131 2.41 -15.53 2.84
C GLY A 131 1.54 -14.60 2.00
N GLY A 132 1.89 -14.44 0.71
CA GLY A 132 1.15 -13.59 -0.22
C GLY A 132 2.06 -12.84 -1.18
N GLN A 133 1.58 -11.69 -1.66
CA GLN A 133 2.26 -10.89 -2.67
C GLN A 133 2.20 -9.40 -2.31
N VAL A 134 3.31 -8.69 -2.53
CA VAL A 134 3.36 -7.22 -2.49
C VAL A 134 3.76 -6.69 -3.85
N THR A 135 3.00 -5.75 -4.40
CA THR A 135 3.17 -5.23 -5.76
C THR A 135 3.18 -3.71 -5.79
N GLY A 136 4.04 -3.14 -6.63
CA GLY A 136 4.09 -1.71 -6.93
C GLY A 136 4.62 -1.42 -8.33
N TRP A 137 4.57 -0.15 -8.74
CA TRP A 137 5.02 0.32 -10.05
C TRP A 137 6.37 1.01 -9.96
N THR A 138 7.18 0.88 -11.02
CA THR A 138 8.51 1.53 -11.12
C THR A 138 8.46 2.91 -11.78
N SER A 139 7.34 3.31 -12.39
CA SER A 139 7.20 4.60 -13.06
C SER A 139 6.41 5.61 -12.26
N GLY A 140 6.66 6.89 -12.52
CA GLY A 140 5.79 7.97 -12.07
C GLY A 140 4.40 7.81 -12.68
N GLY A 141 3.36 7.79 -11.85
CA GLY A 141 1.98 7.79 -12.30
C GLY A 141 1.55 9.20 -12.68
N SER A 142 0.82 9.35 -13.78
CA SER A 142 0.11 10.60 -14.08
C SER A 142 -1.35 10.44 -13.67
N SER A 143 -1.84 11.37 -12.85
CA SER A 143 -3.27 11.39 -12.49
C SER A 143 -4.10 11.71 -13.73
N ASN A 144 -5.07 10.86 -14.05
CA ASN A 144 -6.01 11.14 -15.11
C ASN A 144 -6.99 12.23 -14.62
N PRO A 145 -7.00 13.42 -15.25
CA PRO A 145 -7.81 14.55 -14.79
C PRO A 145 -9.32 14.32 -14.92
N PHE A 146 -9.77 13.28 -15.64
CA PHE A 146 -11.19 13.00 -15.88
C PHE A 146 -11.83 12.05 -14.85
N ASN A 147 -11.04 11.20 -14.19
CA ASN A 147 -11.59 10.20 -13.26
C ASN A 147 -10.72 9.97 -12.00
N GLY A 148 -9.64 10.75 -11.82
CA GLY A 148 -8.71 10.61 -10.69
C GLY A 148 -7.89 9.32 -10.71
N HIS A 149 -7.97 8.53 -11.79
CA HIS A 149 -7.22 7.28 -11.89
C HIS A 149 -5.75 7.59 -12.16
N VAL A 150 -4.86 7.11 -11.29
CA VAL A 150 -3.42 7.15 -11.59
C VAL A 150 -3.12 6.15 -12.71
N VAL A 151 -2.53 6.63 -13.80
CA VAL A 151 -2.12 5.79 -14.93
C VAL A 151 -0.60 5.81 -15.01
N HIS A 152 -0.02 4.62 -15.01
CA HIS A 152 1.40 4.39 -15.26
C HIS A 152 1.55 4.10 -16.75
N LEU A 153 1.95 5.11 -17.53
CA LEU A 153 2.03 5.01 -19.00
C LEU A 153 3.35 4.36 -19.48
N TRP A 154 4.29 4.11 -18.57
CA TRP A 154 5.57 3.45 -18.82
C TRP A 154 6.03 2.71 -17.55
N GLY A 155 7.20 2.07 -17.62
CA GLY A 155 7.82 1.34 -16.52
C GLY A 155 7.18 -0.02 -16.22
N ASP A 156 7.90 -0.77 -15.40
CA ASP A 156 7.59 -2.14 -15.05
C ASP A 156 6.77 -2.21 -13.74
N VAL A 157 6.03 -3.30 -13.58
CA VAL A 157 5.39 -3.73 -12.34
C VAL A 157 6.34 -4.69 -11.64
N ARG A 158 6.59 -4.44 -10.35
CA ARG A 158 7.39 -5.34 -9.51
C ARG A 158 6.54 -5.98 -8.45
N SER A 159 6.77 -7.27 -8.25
CA SER A 159 6.13 -8.07 -7.23
C SER A 159 7.14 -8.85 -6.41
N VAL A 160 6.88 -8.97 -5.11
CA VAL A 160 7.60 -9.88 -4.22
C VAL A 160 6.62 -10.89 -3.66
N PHE A 161 6.95 -12.17 -3.80
CA PHE A 161 6.12 -13.29 -3.32
C PHE A 161 6.70 -13.84 -2.02
N PHE A 162 5.82 -14.11 -1.06
CA PHE A 162 6.18 -14.56 0.29
C PHE A 162 5.52 -15.90 0.60
N ALA A 163 6.29 -16.81 1.17
CA ALA A 163 5.78 -17.99 1.86
C ALA A 163 5.40 -17.65 3.31
N PRO A 164 4.57 -18.49 3.96
CA PRO A 164 4.42 -18.47 5.42
C PRO A 164 5.78 -18.47 6.13
N GLY A 165 5.89 -17.68 7.19
CA GLY A 165 7.15 -17.38 7.88
C GLY A 165 7.87 -16.10 7.38
N GLY A 166 7.34 -15.42 6.34
CA GLY A 166 7.93 -14.21 5.79
C GLY A 166 9.14 -14.46 4.88
N THR A 167 9.32 -15.69 4.41
CA THR A 167 10.40 -16.04 3.47
C THR A 167 10.05 -15.56 2.08
N ILE A 168 10.96 -14.81 1.45
CA ILE A 168 10.82 -14.40 0.05
C ILE A 168 11.02 -15.61 -0.85
N LEU A 169 10.02 -15.91 -1.67
CA LEU A 169 10.08 -16.97 -2.67
C LEU A 169 10.69 -16.45 -3.98
N GLU A 170 10.25 -15.28 -4.42
CA GLU A 170 10.59 -14.73 -5.72
C GLU A 170 10.43 -13.21 -5.75
N ARG A 171 11.29 -12.56 -6.55
CA ARG A 171 11.14 -11.20 -7.04
C ARG A 171 10.81 -11.28 -8.53
N PHE A 172 9.71 -10.66 -8.93
CA PHE A 172 9.24 -10.66 -10.32
C PHE A 172 9.10 -9.22 -10.83
N GLU A 173 9.51 -8.98 -12.08
CA GLU A 173 9.47 -7.68 -12.74
C GLU A 173 8.96 -7.88 -14.18
N GLN A 174 7.95 -7.11 -14.57
CA GLN A 174 7.29 -7.20 -15.88
C GLN A 174 6.95 -5.82 -16.45
#